data_AF-A0A920ISE0-F1
#
_entry.id   AF-A0A920ISE0-F1
#
_cell.length_a   1.000
_cell.length_b   1.000
_cell.length_c   1.000
_cell.angle_alpha   90.00
_cell.angle_beta   90.00
_cell.angle_gamma   90.00
#
_symmetry.space_group_name_H-M   'P 1'
#
loop_
_entity.id
_entity.type
_entity.pdbx_description
1 polymer ?
#
loop_
_entity_poly.entity_id
_entity_poly.type
_entity_poly.pdbx_seq_one_letter_code
_entity_poly.pdbx_strand_id
1 'polypeptide(L)' 'MYVILDRALPNIGDGMKPVQRRILYAMSELGLNAGASLKIC' A
#
# COMPACT_ATOMS: atom_id res chain seq x y z
N MET A 1 -13.06 -4.26 -19.54
CA MET A 1 -13.17 -3.19 -18.51
C MET A 1 -12.45 -3.65 -17.25
N TYR A 2 -11.17 -3.32 -17.09
CA TYR A 2 -10.29 -3.82 -16.01
C TYR A 2 -10.11 -2.82 -14.84
N VAL A 3 -10.74 -1.66 -14.89
CA VAL A 3 -10.51 -0.57 -13.92
C VAL A 3 -11.22 -0.81 -12.58
N ILE A 4 -12.36 -1.53 -12.60
CA ILE A 4 -13.19 -1.75 -11.40
C ILE A 4 -12.60 -2.86 -10.52
N LEU A 5 -12.16 -3.97 -11.13
CA LEU A 5 -11.67 -5.15 -10.41
C LEU A 5 -10.25 -4.97 -9.85
N ASP A 6 -9.34 -4.35 -10.61
CA ASP A 6 -7.92 -4.21 -10.21
C ASP A 6 -7.62 -2.98 -9.33
N ARG A 7 -8.56 -2.04 -9.22
CA ARG A 7 -8.29 -0.74 -8.57
C ARG A 7 -9.33 -0.29 -7.55
N ALA A 8 -10.61 -0.56 -7.82
CA ALA A 8 -11.70 0.01 -7.03
C ALA A 8 -12.19 -0.92 -5.91
N LEU A 9 -12.21 -2.23 -6.15
CA LEU A 9 -12.69 -3.20 -5.16
C LEU A 9 -11.56 -3.64 -4.21
N PRO A 10 -11.67 -3.42 -2.90
CA PRO A 10 -10.71 -3.91 -1.93
C PRO A 10 -10.79 -5.45 -1.85
N ASN A 11 -9.64 -6.10 -1.69
CA ASN A 11 -9.60 -7.56 -1.56
C ASN A 11 -10.17 -7.95 -0.17
N ILE A 12 -11.14 -8.87 -0.13
CA ILE A 12 -11.91 -9.23 1.09
C ILE A 12 -11.02 -9.70 2.27
N GLY A 13 -9.84 -10.23 2.00
CA GLY A 13 -8.92 -10.71 3.05
C GLY A 13 -8.22 -9.60 3.85
N ASP A 14 -7.99 -8.43 3.25
CA ASP A 14 -7.20 -7.36 3.87
C ASP A 14 -7.97 -6.04 4.02
N GLY A 15 -9.09 -5.87 3.30
CA GLY A 15 -9.85 -4.62 3.25
C GLY A 15 -9.08 -3.44 2.61
N MET A 16 -7.84 -3.67 2.17
CA MET A 16 -6.95 -2.64 1.63
C MET A 16 -7.09 -2.51 0.11
N LYS A 17 -7.06 -1.26 -0.36
CA LYS A 17 -6.92 -0.98 -1.79
C LYS A 17 -5.52 -1.41 -2.27
N PRO A 18 -5.35 -1.86 -3.52
CA PRO A 18 -4.05 -2.29 -4.06
C PRO A 18 -2.92 -1.26 -3.92
N VAL A 19 -3.25 0.05 -3.92
CA VAL A 19 -2.30 1.14 -3.70
C VAL A 19 -1.73 1.14 -2.28
N GLN A 20 -2.57 0.92 -1.26
CA GLN A 20 -2.13 0.91 0.14
C GLN A 20 -1.17 -0.25 0.40
N ARG A 21 -1.44 -1.42 -0.20
CA ARG A 21 -0.55 -2.59 -0.11
C ARG A 21 0.84 -2.30 -0.66
N ARG A 22 0.94 -1.61 -1.80
CA ARG A 22 2.22 -1.24 -2.42
C ARG A 22 3.01 -0.25 -1.57
N ILE A 23 2.33 0.73 -0.97
CA ILE A 23 2.97 1.71 -0.09
C ILE A 23 3.54 1.01 1.15
N LEU A 24 2.77 0.13 1.80
CA LEU A 24 3.25 -0.62 2.96
C LEU A 24 4.43 -1.53 2.64
N TYR A 25 4.41 -2.17 1.47
CA TYR A 25 5.55 -2.98 1.00
C TYR A 25 6.81 -2.11 0.82
N ALA A 26 6.71 -0.99 0.11
CA ALA A 26 7.83 -0.07 -0.07
C ALA A 26 8.32 0.52 1.27
N MET A 27 7.42 0.82 2.21
CA MET A 27 7.79 1.27 3.55
C MET A 27 8.57 0.19 4.34
N SER A 28 8.18 -1.08 4.20
CA SER A 28 8.89 -2.21 4.80
C SER A 28 10.28 -2.42 4.18
N GLU A 29 10.42 -2.26 2.87
CA GLU A 29 11.74 -2.35 2.19
C GLU A 29 12.67 -1.20 2.59
N LEU A 30 12.13 0.00 2.82
CA LEU A 30 12.88 1.19 3.21
C LEU A 30 13.20 1.26 4.71
N GLY A 31 12.74 0.29 5.50
CA GLY A 31 12.91 0.22 6.95
C GLY A 31 12.22 1.36 7.71
N LEU A 32 11.14 1.91 7.15
CA LEU A 32 10.41 3.05 7.71
C LEU A 32 9.47 2.59 8.83
N ASN A 33 10.00 2.57 10.05
CA ASN A 33 9.22 2.32 11.28
C ASN A 33 8.63 3.64 11.82
N ALA A 34 7.68 3.56 12.77
CA ALA A 34 6.97 4.71 13.32
C ALA A 34 7.86 5.79 14.00
N GLY A 35 9.14 5.48 14.26
CA GLY A 35 10.16 6.42 14.77
C GLY A 35 11.24 6.78 13.75
N ALA A 36 11.14 6.35 12.49
CA ALA A 36 12.14 6.62 11.47
C ALA A 36 12.05 8.07 10.96
N SER A 37 13.22 8.64 10.62
CA SER A 37 13.29 9.96 10.00
C SER A 37 12.53 9.96 8.67
N LEU A 38 11.70 10.99 8.49
CA LEU A 38 10.76 11.09 7.38
C LEU A 38 11.55 11.27 6.07
N LYS A 39 11.47 10.27 5.19
CA LYS A 39 12.06 10.35 3.85
C LYS A 39 11.03 10.95 2.90
N ILE A 40 11.42 11.98 2.17
CA ILE A 40 10.59 12.54 1.09
C ILE A 40 10.47 11.51 -0.03
N CYS A 41 9.26 11.38 -0.58
CA CYS A 41 8.89 10.45 -1.65
C CYS A 41 9.83 10.52 -2.86
#